data_AF-A0A2T5I0P3-F1
#
_entry.id   AF-A0A2T5I0P3-F1
#
_cell.length_a   1.000
_cell.length_b   1.000
_cell.length_c   1.000
_cell.angle_alpha   90.00
_cell.angle_beta   90.00
_cell.angle_gamma   90.00
#
_symmetry.space_group_name_H-M   'P 1'
#
loop_
_entity.id
_entity.type
_entity.pdbx_description
1 polymer ?
#
loop_
_entity_poly.entity_id
_entity_poly.type
_entity_poly.pdbx_seq_one_letter_code
_entity_poly.pdbx_strand_id
1 'polypeptide(L)'
;MCDPTSTRERRPIALFPLGQIVATPGALEALDRYAINAMDLIRCHQSGDWGNVPPGDAEENLRSVENGWRVLSSYPISDDQNLWIITEADRSVTTLLLPEEY
;
A
#
# COMPACT_ATOMS: atom_id res chain seq x y z
N MET A 1 1.78 34.47 -15.65
CA MET A 1 1.89 34.24 -14.20
C MET A 1 0.67 33.42 -13.82
N CYS A 2 0.83 32.15 -13.44
CA CYS A 2 -0.33 31.26 -13.30
C CYS A 2 -1.17 31.58 -12.06
N ASP A 3 -2.48 31.57 -12.29
CA ASP A 3 -3.62 31.97 -11.45
C ASP A 3 -3.84 31.15 -10.16
N PRO A 4 -4.52 31.72 -9.15
CA PRO A 4 -4.86 31.06 -7.89
C PRO A 4 -6.11 30.15 -7.95
N THR A 5 -6.50 29.63 -9.12
CA THR A 5 -7.79 28.93 -9.31
C THR A 5 -7.66 27.51 -9.91
N SER A 6 -6.69 26.71 -9.46
CA SER A 6 -6.62 25.30 -9.86
C SER A 6 -6.31 24.38 -8.69
N THR A 7 -7.24 24.33 -7.75
CA THR A 7 -7.36 23.19 -6.84
C THR A 7 -8.01 22.05 -7.62
N ARG A 8 -7.25 21.37 -8.49
CA ARG A 8 -7.57 19.97 -8.79
C ARG A 8 -7.25 19.21 -7.51
N GLU A 9 -8.22 19.10 -6.63
CA GLU A 9 -8.23 18.08 -5.60
C GLU A 9 -8.04 16.75 -6.31
N ARG A 10 -6.80 16.24 -6.33
CA ARG A 10 -6.48 14.89 -6.77
C ARG A 10 -7.17 13.96 -5.77
N ARG A 11 -8.44 13.64 -6.02
CA ARG A 11 -9.08 12.51 -5.36
C ARG A 11 -8.12 11.32 -5.54
N PRO A 12 -7.72 10.63 -4.46
CA PRO A 12 -6.95 9.42 -4.60
C PRO A 12 -7.74 8.49 -5.52
N ILE A 13 -7.15 8.09 -6.65
CA ILE A 13 -7.77 7.11 -7.52
C ILE A 13 -7.63 5.78 -6.80
N ALA A 14 -8.74 5.20 -6.33
CA ALA A 14 -8.72 3.84 -5.82
C ALA A 14 -8.65 2.89 -7.02
N LEU A 15 -7.50 2.25 -7.23
CA LEU A 15 -7.27 1.36 -8.37
C LEU A 15 -7.95 -0.01 -8.20
N PHE A 16 -8.15 -0.46 -6.95
CA PHE A 16 -8.76 -1.74 -6.64
C PHE A 16 -9.43 -1.73 -5.24
N PRO A 17 -10.38 -2.64 -4.97
CA PRO A 17 -10.96 -2.80 -3.63
C PRO A 17 -9.98 -3.50 -2.68
N LEU A 18 -10.00 -3.13 -1.40
CA LEU A 18 -9.10 -3.67 -0.36
C LEU A 18 -9.68 -4.89 0.40
N GLY A 19 -10.99 -5.12 0.32
CA GLY A 19 -11.62 -6.15 1.15
C GLY A 19 -11.47 -5.88 2.65
N GLN A 20 -11.34 -6.94 3.45
CA GLN A 20 -11.10 -6.85 4.89
C GLN A 20 -9.66 -6.48 5.17
N ILE A 21 -9.45 -5.37 5.89
CA ILE A 21 -8.10 -4.95 6.30
C ILE A 21 -7.76 -5.60 7.64
N VAL A 22 -6.63 -6.29 7.68
CA VAL A 22 -6.07 -6.92 8.88
C VAL A 22 -4.58 -6.59 9.00
N ALA A 23 -4.04 -6.75 10.21
CA ALA A 23 -2.62 -6.57 10.45
C ALA A 23 -2.12 -7.67 11.41
N THR A 24 -0.89 -8.13 11.21
CA THR A 24 -0.22 -9.01 12.17
C THR A 24 0.11 -8.25 13.46
N PRO A 25 0.31 -8.96 14.59
CA PRO A 25 0.78 -8.32 15.82
C PRO A 25 2.10 -7.55 15.65
N GLY A 26 3.06 -8.08 14.89
CA GLY A 26 4.34 -7.42 14.63
C GLY A 26 4.18 -6.14 13.82
N ALA A 27 3.32 -6.13 12.80
CA ALA A 27 2.98 -4.91 12.05
C ALA A 27 2.35 -3.84 12.95
N LEU A 28 1.40 -4.21 13.82
CA LEU A 28 0.75 -3.27 14.74
C LEU A 28 1.76 -2.67 15.73
N GLU A 29 2.64 -3.49 16.29
CA GLU A 29 3.69 -3.02 17.19
C GLU A 29 4.66 -2.07 16.48
N ALA A 30 5.06 -2.38 15.25
CA ALA A 30 5.98 -1.55 14.49
C ALA A 30 5.34 -0.20 14.10
N LEU A 31 4.08 -0.21 13.68
CA LEU A 31 3.32 1.02 13.38
C LEU A 31 3.20 1.93 14.60
N ASP A 32 2.91 1.38 15.78
CA ASP A 32 2.84 2.13 17.04
C ASP A 32 4.21 2.69 17.44
N ARG A 33 5.25 1.84 17.41
CA ARG A 33 6.63 2.21 17.75
C ARG A 33 7.14 3.40 16.93
N TYR A 34 6.85 3.42 15.64
CA TYR A 34 7.30 4.48 14.73
C TYR A 34 6.27 5.60 14.51
N ALA A 35 5.15 5.58 15.25
CA ALA A 35 4.06 6.55 15.15
C ALA A 35 3.53 6.74 13.71
N ILE A 36 3.43 5.64 12.95
CA ILE A 36 2.99 5.65 11.57
C ILE A 36 1.50 5.34 11.50
N ASN A 37 0.77 6.19 10.78
CA ASN A 37 -0.63 5.94 10.49
C ASN A 37 -0.76 4.93 9.34
N ALA A 38 -1.23 3.71 9.66
CA ALA A 38 -1.47 2.66 8.69
C ALA A 38 -2.32 3.09 7.49
N MET A 39 -3.31 3.97 7.72
CA MET A 39 -4.20 4.42 6.65
C MET A 39 -3.49 5.22 5.55
N ASP A 40 -2.37 5.87 5.85
CA ASP A 40 -1.62 6.61 4.83
C ASP A 40 -0.91 5.64 3.89
N LEU A 41 -0.32 4.56 4.42
CA LEU A 41 0.28 3.49 3.62
C LEU A 41 -0.77 2.70 2.82
N ILE A 42 -1.93 2.43 3.41
CA ILE A 42 -3.05 1.76 2.73
C ILE A 42 -3.55 2.61 1.55
N ARG A 43 -3.60 3.94 1.69
CA ARG A 43 -3.97 4.84 0.58
C ARG A 43 -2.93 4.84 -0.52
N CYS A 44 -1.63 4.84 -0.18
CA CYS A 44 -0.56 4.65 -1.16
C CYS A 44 -0.80 3.35 -1.95
N HIS A 45 -1.00 2.23 -1.24
CA HIS A 45 -1.22 0.91 -1.84
C HIS A 45 -2.42 0.94 -2.78
N GLN A 46 -3.56 1.44 -2.32
CA GLN A 46 -4.77 1.51 -3.14
C GLN A 46 -4.63 2.43 -4.36
N SER A 47 -3.74 3.44 -4.29
CA SER A 47 -3.55 4.43 -5.35
C SER A 47 -2.50 4.06 -6.39
N GLY A 48 -1.79 2.94 -6.20
CA GLY A 48 -0.71 2.51 -7.09
C GLY A 48 0.67 3.07 -6.74
N ASP A 49 0.81 3.71 -5.58
CA ASP A 49 2.10 4.03 -5.01
C ASP A 49 2.59 2.81 -4.23
N TRP A 50 3.49 2.03 -4.84
CA TRP A 50 3.95 0.75 -4.32
C TRP A 50 5.13 0.86 -3.34
N GLY A 51 5.60 2.07 -3.03
CA GLY A 51 6.76 2.30 -2.16
C GLY A 51 8.07 1.79 -2.75
N ASN A 52 8.81 0.99 -1.98
CA ASN A 52 10.12 0.43 -2.32
C ASN A 52 10.06 -0.82 -3.22
N VAL A 53 8.92 -1.08 -3.88
CA VAL A 53 8.80 -2.18 -4.85
C VAL A 53 9.61 -1.84 -6.12
N PRO A 54 10.48 -2.75 -6.61
CA PRO A 54 11.26 -2.50 -7.83
C PRO A 54 10.38 -2.22 -9.05
N PRO A 55 10.88 -1.48 -10.07
CA PRO A 55 10.05 -1.10 -11.23
C PRO A 55 9.40 -2.27 -11.98
N GLY A 56 10.07 -3.42 -12.08
CA GLY A 56 9.49 -4.61 -12.73
C GLY A 56 8.30 -5.19 -11.96
N ASP A 57 8.42 -5.27 -10.64
CA ASP A 57 7.35 -5.76 -9.77
C ASP A 57 6.21 -4.74 -9.64
N ALA A 58 6.52 -3.44 -9.75
CA ALA A 58 5.54 -2.37 -9.84
C ALA A 58 4.69 -2.48 -11.11
N GLU A 59 5.28 -2.85 -12.25
CA GLU A 59 4.54 -3.15 -13.47
C GLU A 59 3.66 -4.39 -13.30
N GLU A 60 4.17 -5.43 -12.62
CA GLU A 60 3.40 -6.63 -12.33
C GLU A 60 2.21 -6.34 -11.38
N ASN A 61 2.34 -5.41 -10.44
CA ASN A 61 1.20 -4.94 -9.64
C ASN A 61 0.12 -4.29 -10.51
N LEU A 62 0.49 -3.48 -11.50
CA LEU A 62 -0.49 -2.87 -12.42
C LEU A 62 -1.22 -3.96 -13.22
N ARG A 63 -0.50 -4.95 -13.74
CA ARG A 63 -1.10 -6.12 -14.39
C ARG A 63 -1.98 -6.91 -13.43
N SER A 64 -1.56 -7.05 -12.17
CA SER A 64 -2.33 -7.74 -11.14
C SER A 64 -3.64 -7.03 -10.81
N VAL A 65 -3.66 -5.69 -10.84
CA VAL A 65 -4.88 -4.89 -10.72
C VAL A 65 -5.84 -5.19 -11.88
N GLU A 66 -5.33 -5.22 -13.12
CA GLU A 66 -6.15 -5.48 -14.32
C GLU A 66 -6.66 -6.92 -14.41
N ASN A 67 -5.84 -7.90 -14.02
CA ASN A 67 -6.10 -9.33 -14.20
C ASN A 67 -6.66 -10.01 -12.94
N GLY A 68 -6.81 -9.30 -11.83
CA GLY A 68 -7.31 -9.85 -10.57
C GLY A 68 -6.33 -10.79 -9.87
N TRP A 69 -5.03 -10.47 -9.91
CA TRP A 69 -3.98 -11.19 -9.16
C TRP A 69 -3.59 -10.43 -7.90
N ARG A 70 -2.82 -11.07 -7.01
CA ARG A 70 -2.36 -10.45 -5.76
C ARG A 70 -1.54 -9.20 -6.04
N VAL A 71 -1.73 -8.17 -5.22
CA VAL A 71 -0.94 -6.91 -5.25
C VAL A 71 -0.10 -6.82 -3.98
N LEU A 72 1.17 -6.45 -4.10
CA LEU A 72 2.08 -6.28 -2.96
C LEU A 72 2.73 -4.89 -2.99
N SER A 73 2.75 -4.20 -1.86
CA SER A 73 3.54 -2.98 -1.68
C SER A 73 4.47 -3.11 -0.48
N SER A 74 5.58 -2.37 -0.50
CA SER A 74 6.59 -2.39 0.55
C SER A 74 6.94 -0.96 0.94
N TYR A 75 6.62 -0.55 2.16
CA TYR A 75 6.87 0.81 2.64
C TYR A 75 7.95 0.81 3.72
N PRO A 76 8.95 1.70 3.63
CA PRO A 76 9.91 1.87 4.71
C PRO A 76 9.21 2.46 5.93
N ILE A 77 9.39 1.82 7.08
CA ILE A 77 8.89 2.29 8.39
C ILE A 77 10.03 2.67 9.34
N SER A 78 11.26 2.23 9.05
CA SER A 78 12.53 2.71 9.60
C SER A 78 13.62 2.61 8.54
N ASP A 79 14.87 2.92 8.89
CA ASP A 79 16.03 2.78 8.00
C ASP A 79 16.29 1.33 7.56
N ASP A 80 15.87 0.36 8.37
CA ASP A 80 16.17 -1.07 8.22
C ASP A 80 14.93 -1.97 8.15
N GLN A 81 13.72 -1.43 8.33
CA GLN A 81 12.47 -2.19 8.35
C GLN A 81 11.49 -1.66 7.31
N ASN A 82 10.90 -2.60 6.56
CA ASN A 82 9.74 -2.33 5.73
C ASN A 82 8.48 -2.95 6.35
N LEU A 83 7.34 -2.36 6.02
CA LEU A 83 6.02 -2.94 6.18
C LEU A 83 5.51 -3.37 4.80
N TRP A 84 5.04 -4.60 4.69
CA TRP A 84 4.36 -5.08 3.50
C TRP A 84 2.85 -4.88 3.63
N ILE A 85 2.22 -4.50 2.52
CA ILE A 85 0.77 -4.48 2.37
C ILE A 85 0.42 -5.37 1.18
N ILE A 86 -0.33 -6.44 1.43
CA ILE A 86 -0.70 -7.43 0.43
C ILE A 86 -2.20 -7.49 0.30
N THR A 87 -2.73 -7.30 -0.91
CA THR A 87 -4.13 -7.55 -1.22
C THR A 87 -4.26 -8.82 -2.06
N GLU A 88 -5.04 -9.80 -1.57
CA GLU A 88 -5.22 -11.09 -2.23
C GLU A 88 -5.90 -10.97 -3.60
N ALA A 89 -5.71 -11.98 -4.44
CA ALA A 89 -6.20 -12.01 -5.83
C ALA A 89 -7.72 -11.78 -5.93
N ASP A 90 -8.49 -12.40 -5.03
CA ASP A 90 -9.95 -12.24 -4.96
C ASP A 90 -10.40 -10.95 -4.26
N ARG A 91 -9.45 -10.10 -3.84
CA ARG A 91 -9.67 -8.84 -3.12
C ARG A 91 -10.48 -9.02 -1.82
N SER A 92 -10.45 -10.22 -1.23
CA SER A 92 -11.17 -10.50 0.00
C SER A 92 -10.49 -9.90 1.23
N VAL A 93 -9.15 -9.81 1.22
CA VAL A 93 -8.35 -9.38 2.37
C VAL A 93 -7.16 -8.52 1.90
N THR A 94 -6.90 -7.43 2.64
CA THR A 94 -5.64 -6.69 2.62
C THR A 94 -4.94 -6.89 3.96
N THR A 95 -3.74 -7.48 3.95
CA THR A 95 -2.95 -7.75 5.16
C THR A 95 -1.76 -6.80 5.23
N LEU A 96 -1.56 -6.19 6.40
CA LEU A 96 -0.34 -5.49 6.77
C LEU A 96 0.52 -6.43 7.61
N LEU A 97 1.77 -6.63 7.22
CA LEU A 97 2.69 -7.57 7.87
C LEU A 97 4.14 -7.14 7.68
N LEU A 98 5.02 -7.57 8.59
CA LEU A 98 6.47 -7.46 8.39
C LEU A 98 6.92 -8.54 7.38
N PRO A 99 7.99 -8.31 6.59
CA PRO A 99 8.53 -9.29 5.68
C PRO A 99 8.85 -10.64 6.33
N GLU A 100 9.26 -10.64 7.60
CA GLU A 100 9.61 -11.84 8.37
C GLU A 100 8.38 -12.67 8.81
N GLU A 101 7.18 -12.11 8.71
CA GLU A 101 5.91 -12.78 9.06
C GLU A 101 5.22 -13.43 7.86
N TYR A 102 5.81 -13.34 6.66
CA TYR A 102 5.34 -13.93 5.41
C TYR A 102 6.12 -15.20 5.05
#